data_AF-A0A419G700-F1
#
_entry.id   AF-A0A419G700-F1
#
_cell.length_a   1.000
_cell.length_b   1.000
_cell.length_c   1.000
_cell.angle_alpha   90.00
_cell.angle_beta   90.00
_cell.angle_gamma   90.00
#
_symmetry.space_group_name_H-M   'P 1'
#
loop_
_entity.id
_entity.type
_entity.pdbx_description
1 polymer ?
#
loop_
_entity_poly.entity_id
_entity_poly.type
_entity_poly.pdbx_seq_one_letter_code
_entity_poly.pdbx_strand_id
1 'polypeptide(L)'
;MSGAVIAVIAHSILGASLIIDKFILGHRVKGNSITFVFWLGIANGIFLPFFFFGFEAPSLSTGILGVLAGGLLLVASRFLFGALERGEVTEAPTVVGAFTAIATALWSSVFLEDSLNTAEKMAFGLLVLGGLLMFLSERVARKRVVPWVIAASIFYGIANVFQKLVFSSANFITGLMLLSLGTVLGASMLLLRKKWRHQILTRSEKTPVTRRFLYFGNRVLAGGGTLLALYAIKLDHPALVDAISGVRAVVVFALIFVIAKLKPHLFAEHMKGRELAGKLVATALIIIGLLGLGFQRYYENQPLPHVSSLTWGTTFSERAARELGLDPEETYRSILSELRPDVIRLVAYWDLVEPEPKQFDFSSLDWQMNESAKAGIPVVLAIGQKVPRWPECHYPRWLEVKNDNVRNEKLIEYLAVLAERYREHPALAYWQIENEPYLPFGECPPFDESMFEKELTLVKRLDGRHPILLTDGGEFGTWYQVARRGDVFGTTLYRKVHNKVFGYITYPVTPQFFQLKKSVVQFLTKKPEQKFIVIELGLEPWGEKQIYETPLEEQFRLFSFDEFKTTVEFAKQARFDTYYAWGAEWWYWLKTKHNDSRFWDFAKETFHEK
;
A
#
# COMPACT_ATOMS: atom_id res chain seq x y z
N MET A 1 -16.84 10.60 -4.78
CA MET A 1 -15.69 10.34 -5.69
C MET A 1 -14.42 10.78 -4.97
N SER A 2 -13.36 9.98 -5.02
CA SER A 2 -12.09 10.33 -4.35
C SER A 2 -11.36 11.47 -5.09
N GLY A 3 -10.53 12.23 -4.36
CA GLY A 3 -9.72 13.30 -4.94
C GLY A 3 -8.80 12.82 -6.07
N ALA A 4 -8.16 11.66 -5.91
CA ALA A 4 -7.36 11.03 -6.96
C ALA A 4 -8.13 10.78 -8.27
N VAL A 5 -9.38 10.29 -8.21
CA VAL A 5 -10.20 10.10 -9.42
C VAL A 5 -10.48 11.44 -10.09
N ILE A 6 -10.80 12.47 -9.31
CA ILE A 6 -11.02 13.82 -9.84
C ILE A 6 -9.73 14.38 -10.45
N ALA A 7 -8.57 14.14 -9.85
CA ALA A 7 -7.27 14.52 -10.41
C ALA A 7 -7.00 13.83 -11.76
N VAL A 8 -7.29 12.53 -11.89
CA VAL A 8 -7.15 11.81 -13.16
C VAL A 8 -8.03 12.45 -14.25
N ILE A 9 -9.29 12.76 -13.93
CA ILE A 9 -10.21 13.43 -14.84
C ILE A 9 -9.69 14.83 -15.21
N ALA A 10 -9.29 15.62 -14.21
CA ALA A 10 -8.74 16.95 -14.37
C ALA A 10 -7.54 16.97 -15.32
N HIS A 11 -6.56 16.10 -15.08
CA HIS A 11 -5.36 16.02 -15.89
C HIS A 11 -5.59 15.43 -17.28
N SER A 12 -6.61 14.58 -17.45
CA SER A 12 -7.04 14.11 -18.77
C SER A 12 -7.65 15.23 -19.60
N ILE A 13 -8.53 16.04 -19.01
CA ILE A 13 -9.12 17.23 -19.64
C ILE A 13 -8.02 18.22 -20.04
N LEU A 14 -7.10 18.50 -19.12
CA LEU A 14 -5.96 19.40 -19.38
C LEU A 14 -5.03 18.86 -20.48
N GLY A 15 -4.83 17.55 -20.54
CA GLY A 15 -4.04 16.91 -21.61
C GLY A 15 -4.69 17.06 -22.98
N ALA A 16 -6.00 16.82 -23.08
CA ALA A 16 -6.75 17.04 -24.31
C ALA A 16 -6.73 18.51 -24.76
N SER A 17 -6.88 19.44 -23.81
CA SER A 17 -6.81 20.89 -24.08
C SER A 17 -5.46 21.31 -24.68
N LEU A 18 -4.34 20.71 -24.25
CA LEU A 18 -3.01 21.01 -24.78
C LEU A 18 -2.87 20.59 -26.25
N ILE A 19 -3.46 19.47 -26.64
CA ILE A 19 -3.48 19.03 -28.04
C ILE A 19 -4.29 20.00 -28.90
N ILE A 20 -5.46 20.43 -28.41
CA ILE A 20 -6.29 21.42 -29.10
C ILE A 20 -5.52 22.73 -29.28
N ASP A 21 -4.80 23.20 -28.25
CA ASP A 21 -3.97 24.40 -28.33
C ASP A 21 -2.88 24.28 -29.41
N LYS A 22 -2.23 23.12 -29.51
CA LYS A 22 -1.22 22.84 -30.55
C LYS A 22 -1.79 23.04 -31.96
N PHE A 23 -3.04 22.62 -32.20
CA PHE A 23 -3.72 22.79 -33.49
C PHE A 23 -4.25 24.20 -33.74
N ILE A 24 -4.70 24.91 -32.70
CA ILE A 24 -5.30 26.25 -32.84
C ILE A 24 -4.23 27.34 -32.97
N LEU A 25 -3.16 27.28 -32.19
CA LEU A 25 -2.22 28.39 -32.00
C LEU A 25 -0.94 28.28 -32.85
N GLY A 26 -0.60 27.10 -33.35
CA GLY A 26 0.68 26.86 -34.04
C GLY A 26 1.91 27.15 -33.16
N HIS A 27 3.10 27.28 -33.77
CA HIS A 27 4.34 27.64 -33.05
C HIS A 27 4.34 29.13 -32.63
N ARG A 28 3.60 29.50 -31.58
CA ARG A 28 3.59 30.88 -31.07
C ARG A 28 3.59 30.97 -29.55
N VAL A 29 4.78 30.85 -28.97
CA VAL A 29 5.14 31.59 -27.75
C VAL A 29 6.59 32.08 -27.93
N LYS A 30 6.78 33.10 -28.77
CA LYS A 30 8.08 33.82 -28.85
C LYS A 30 7.83 35.29 -28.55
N GLY A 31 8.31 35.71 -27.37
CA GLY A 31 8.39 37.12 -26.96
C GLY A 31 7.28 37.57 -26.01
N ASN A 32 7.68 37.83 -24.76
CA ASN A 32 6.97 38.49 -23.65
C ASN A 32 6.08 37.61 -22.74
N SER A 33 6.69 36.61 -22.09
CA SER A 33 6.12 35.87 -20.94
C SER A 33 5.41 36.74 -19.90
N ILE A 34 5.91 37.95 -19.65
CA ILE A 34 5.34 38.87 -18.65
C ILE A 34 3.93 39.35 -19.03
N THR A 35 3.68 39.62 -20.31
CA THR A 35 2.34 40.02 -20.77
C THR A 35 1.35 38.86 -20.62
N PHE A 36 1.79 37.62 -20.89
CA PHE A 36 0.96 36.44 -20.66
C PHE A 36 0.67 36.19 -19.17
N VAL A 37 1.69 36.29 -18.31
CA VAL A 37 1.53 36.13 -16.86
C VAL A 37 0.57 37.18 -16.29
N PHE A 38 0.69 38.45 -16.74
CA PHE A 38 -0.23 39.51 -16.34
C PHE A 38 -1.69 39.17 -16.69
N TRP A 39 -1.96 38.87 -17.96
CA TRP A 39 -3.33 38.58 -18.40
C TRP A 39 -3.87 37.28 -17.82
N LEU A 40 -3.02 36.28 -17.57
CA LEU A 40 -3.41 35.06 -16.85
C LEU A 40 -3.86 35.38 -15.42
N GLY A 41 -3.10 36.20 -14.70
CA GLY A 41 -3.45 36.61 -13.33
C GLY A 41 -4.73 37.46 -13.28
N ILE A 42 -4.94 38.37 -14.24
CA ILE A 42 -6.18 39.16 -14.33
C ILE A 42 -7.38 38.26 -14.72
N ALA A 43 -7.19 37.27 -15.60
CA ALA A 43 -8.26 36.37 -16.02
C ALA A 43 -8.85 35.55 -14.86
N ASN A 44 -8.04 35.20 -13.85
CA ASN A 44 -8.52 34.55 -12.63
C ASN A 44 -9.50 35.43 -11.82
N GLY A 45 -9.55 36.74 -12.08
CA GLY A 45 -10.56 37.64 -11.52
C GLY A 45 -12.00 37.24 -11.86
N ILE A 46 -12.23 36.36 -12.85
CA ILE A 46 -13.54 35.78 -13.17
C ILE A 46 -14.20 35.07 -11.97
N PHE A 47 -13.41 34.65 -10.98
CA PHE A 47 -13.93 33.99 -9.79
C PHE A 47 -14.33 34.96 -8.66
N LEU A 48 -13.96 36.24 -8.73
CA LEU A 48 -14.31 37.22 -7.69
C LEU A 48 -15.84 37.46 -7.55
N PRO A 49 -16.65 37.46 -8.62
CA PRO A 49 -18.11 37.57 -8.51
C PRO A 49 -18.77 36.45 -7.69
N PHE A 50 -18.10 35.30 -7.48
CA PHE A 50 -18.61 34.26 -6.58
C PHE A 50 -18.65 34.69 -5.12
N PHE A 51 -18.18 35.91 -4.78
CA PHE A 51 -18.43 36.56 -3.50
C PHE A 51 -19.91 36.53 -3.11
N PHE A 52 -20.80 36.74 -4.07
CA PHE A 52 -22.24 36.72 -3.83
C PHE A 52 -22.84 35.30 -3.71
N PHE A 53 -22.04 34.26 -3.93
CA PHE A 53 -22.51 32.87 -4.08
C PHE A 53 -21.67 31.89 -3.24
N GLY A 54 -21.73 32.03 -1.90
CA GLY A 54 -21.13 31.08 -0.96
C GLY A 54 -19.80 31.54 -0.32
N PHE A 55 -19.49 32.84 -0.37
CA PHE A 55 -18.39 33.38 0.41
C PHE A 55 -18.73 33.40 1.90
N GLU A 56 -17.88 32.75 2.69
CA GLU A 56 -17.86 32.85 4.13
C GLU A 56 -16.58 33.56 4.55
N ALA A 57 -16.70 34.53 5.47
CA ALA A 57 -15.57 35.29 5.95
C ALA A 57 -14.55 34.37 6.64
N PRO A 58 -13.34 34.20 6.10
CA PRO A 58 -12.32 33.32 6.68
C PRO A 58 -11.68 34.00 7.90
N SER A 59 -10.95 33.21 8.69
CA SER A 59 -10.02 33.77 9.68
C SER A 59 -8.96 34.66 9.00
N LEU A 60 -8.39 35.62 9.72
CA LEU A 60 -7.36 36.50 9.17
C LEU A 60 -6.15 35.72 8.65
N SER A 61 -5.73 34.67 9.36
CA SER A 61 -4.62 33.81 8.95
C SER A 61 -4.95 33.05 7.65
N THR A 62 -6.13 32.45 7.55
CA THR A 62 -6.59 31.77 6.33
C THR A 62 -6.72 32.74 5.14
N GLY A 63 -7.21 33.97 5.39
CA GLY A 63 -7.30 35.03 4.39
C GLY A 63 -5.93 35.43 3.83
N ILE A 64 -4.96 35.71 4.70
CA ILE A 64 -3.58 36.04 4.31
C ILE A 64 -2.95 34.87 3.54
N LEU A 65 -3.12 33.65 4.02
CA LEU A 65 -2.55 32.46 3.41
C LEU A 65 -3.11 32.22 2.00
N GLY A 66 -4.41 32.41 1.79
CA GLY A 66 -5.05 32.26 0.47
C GLY A 66 -4.59 33.30 -0.55
N VAL A 67 -4.47 34.57 -0.13
CA VAL A 67 -3.92 35.64 -0.99
C VAL A 67 -2.45 35.36 -1.33
N LEU A 68 -1.65 34.92 -0.35
CA LEU A 68 -0.25 34.56 -0.55
C LEU A 68 -0.11 33.37 -1.51
N ALA A 69 -0.93 32.33 -1.35
CA ALA A 69 -0.95 31.17 -2.24
C ALA A 69 -1.25 31.57 -3.69
N GLY A 70 -2.22 32.47 -3.90
CA GLY A 70 -2.51 33.05 -5.23
C GLY A 70 -1.33 33.84 -5.80
N GLY A 71 -0.66 34.66 -4.99
CA GLY A 71 0.54 35.37 -5.40
C GLY A 71 1.69 34.44 -5.81
N LEU A 72 1.91 33.37 -5.03
CA LEU A 72 2.93 32.35 -5.30
C LEU A 72 2.64 31.59 -6.61
N LEU A 73 1.37 31.28 -6.92
CA LEU A 73 0.98 30.70 -8.20
C LEU A 73 1.36 31.59 -9.39
N LEU A 74 1.22 32.90 -9.25
CA LEU A 74 1.60 33.85 -10.30
C LEU A 74 3.13 33.89 -10.49
N VAL A 75 3.89 33.87 -9.38
CA VAL A 75 5.36 33.76 -9.40
C VAL A 75 5.79 32.44 -10.07
N ALA A 76 5.16 31.33 -9.70
CA ALA A 76 5.41 30.02 -10.31
C ALA A 76 5.15 30.05 -11.83
N SER A 77 4.03 30.66 -12.24
CA SER A 77 3.67 30.84 -13.64
C SER A 77 4.73 31.62 -14.41
N ARG A 78 5.34 32.65 -13.81
CA ARG A 78 6.44 33.40 -14.43
C ARG A 78 7.65 32.52 -14.73
N PHE A 79 8.01 31.61 -13.83
CA PHE A 79 9.12 30.68 -14.07
C PHE A 79 8.74 29.63 -15.13
N LEU A 80 7.50 29.12 -15.11
CA LEU A 80 6.98 28.20 -16.11
C LEU A 80 7.03 28.80 -17.53
N PHE A 81 6.53 30.03 -17.73
CA PHE A 81 6.62 30.69 -19.03
C PHE A 81 8.08 31.01 -19.41
N GLY A 82 8.97 31.24 -18.45
CA GLY A 82 10.39 31.37 -18.69
C GLY A 82 11.04 30.08 -19.21
N ALA A 83 10.56 28.92 -18.75
CA ALA A 83 10.94 27.60 -19.27
C ALA A 83 10.41 27.38 -20.70
N LEU A 84 9.15 27.73 -20.94
CA LEU A 84 8.51 27.66 -22.27
C LEU A 84 9.20 28.52 -23.33
N GLU A 85 9.68 29.71 -22.97
CA GLU A 85 10.45 30.57 -23.90
C GLU A 85 11.80 29.97 -24.33
N ARG A 86 12.34 29.00 -23.56
CA ARG A 86 13.68 28.40 -23.74
C ARG A 86 13.64 26.97 -24.26
N GLY A 87 12.46 26.33 -24.26
CA GLY A 87 12.22 24.98 -24.77
C GLY A 87 11.18 24.95 -25.88
N GLU A 88 10.79 23.76 -26.35
CA GLU A 88 9.65 23.60 -27.24
C GLU A 88 8.33 23.63 -26.44
N VAL A 89 7.36 24.41 -26.93
CA VAL A 89 6.17 24.89 -26.20
C VAL A 89 5.28 23.76 -25.65
N THR A 90 5.33 22.58 -26.26
CA THR A 90 4.47 21.44 -25.88
C THR A 90 5.01 20.58 -24.74
N GLU A 91 6.28 20.74 -24.37
CA GLU A 91 6.96 19.81 -23.46
C GLU A 91 7.03 20.35 -22.03
N ALA A 92 7.15 21.66 -21.82
CA ALA A 92 7.34 22.19 -20.45
C ALA A 92 6.19 21.90 -19.46
N PRO A 93 4.88 21.94 -19.83
CA PRO A 93 3.79 21.76 -18.88
C PRO A 93 3.65 20.32 -18.33
N THR A 94 4.21 19.32 -19.00
CA THR A 94 4.24 17.93 -18.53
C THR A 94 5.44 17.69 -17.60
N VAL A 95 6.57 18.36 -17.86
CA VAL A 95 7.80 18.28 -17.05
C VAL A 95 7.60 18.91 -15.67
N VAL A 96 6.91 20.05 -15.61
CA VAL A 96 6.67 20.75 -14.34
C VAL A 96 5.87 19.87 -13.36
N GLY A 97 5.02 18.97 -13.83
CA GLY A 97 4.19 18.11 -12.99
C GLY A 97 4.99 17.24 -12.01
N ALA A 98 5.95 16.46 -12.51
CA ALA A 98 6.73 15.54 -11.68
C ALA A 98 7.66 16.27 -10.68
N PHE A 99 8.30 17.35 -11.12
CA PHE A 99 9.12 18.18 -10.22
C PHE A 99 8.26 18.92 -9.19
N THR A 100 7.07 19.38 -9.57
CA THR A 100 6.11 20.00 -8.64
C THR A 100 5.69 18.98 -7.59
N ALA A 101 5.35 17.74 -7.96
CA ALA A 101 4.99 16.70 -7.02
C ALA A 101 6.07 16.45 -5.95
N ILE A 102 7.35 16.42 -6.34
CA ILE A 102 8.48 16.30 -5.41
C ILE A 102 8.55 17.53 -4.49
N ALA A 103 8.47 18.75 -5.06
CA ALA A 103 8.52 19.97 -4.27
C ALA A 103 7.33 20.07 -3.29
N THR A 104 6.13 19.70 -3.73
CA THR A 104 4.93 19.63 -2.89
C THR A 104 5.12 18.63 -1.77
N ALA A 105 5.66 17.43 -2.04
CA ALA A 105 5.93 16.45 -0.98
C ALA A 105 6.90 16.98 0.08
N LEU A 106 7.98 17.66 -0.34
CA LEU A 106 8.94 18.28 0.57
C LEU A 106 8.33 19.41 1.42
N TRP A 107 7.47 20.24 0.82
CA TRP A 107 6.75 21.28 1.56
C TRP A 107 5.67 20.70 2.47
N SER A 108 4.98 19.64 2.02
CA SER A 108 3.98 18.94 2.83
C SER A 108 4.59 18.39 4.12
N SER A 109 5.80 17.82 4.09
CA SER A 109 6.45 17.34 5.33
C SER A 109 6.80 18.44 6.34
N VAL A 110 6.77 19.72 5.94
CA VAL A 110 7.04 20.86 6.83
C VAL A 110 5.75 21.48 7.36
N PHE A 111 4.69 21.53 6.54
CA PHE A 111 3.48 22.32 6.82
C PHE A 111 2.21 21.50 7.04
N LEU A 112 2.18 20.22 6.66
CA LEU A 112 1.02 19.34 6.86
C LEU A 112 1.35 18.30 7.94
N GLU A 113 0.37 18.03 8.81
CA GLU A 113 0.46 16.96 9.81
C GLU A 113 0.17 15.59 9.18
N ASP A 114 -0.72 15.55 8.18
CA ASP A 114 -1.05 14.33 7.46
C ASP A 114 0.13 13.85 6.59
N SER A 115 0.48 12.56 6.74
CA SER A 115 1.51 11.92 5.93
C SER A 115 0.91 10.84 5.04
N LEU A 116 1.52 10.65 3.87
CA LEU A 116 1.16 9.56 2.97
C LEU A 116 1.43 8.20 3.63
N ASN A 117 0.47 7.29 3.54
CA ASN A 117 0.69 5.91 3.97
C ASN A 117 1.69 5.20 3.04
N THR A 118 2.15 4.00 3.43
CA THR A 118 3.21 3.31 2.68
C THR A 118 2.82 3.01 1.23
N ALA A 119 1.60 2.56 0.97
CA ALA A 119 1.11 2.27 -0.37
C ALA A 119 0.94 3.57 -1.20
N GLU A 120 0.49 4.66 -0.59
CA GLU A 120 0.43 5.98 -1.21
C GLU A 120 1.82 6.51 -1.57
N LYS A 121 2.83 6.31 -0.71
CA LYS A 121 4.23 6.64 -1.01
C LYS A 121 4.78 5.84 -2.18
N MET A 122 4.45 4.55 -2.26
CA MET A 122 4.83 3.70 -3.41
C MET A 122 4.14 4.17 -4.70
N ALA A 123 2.84 4.44 -4.65
CA ALA A 123 2.08 4.96 -5.78
C ALA A 123 2.64 6.33 -6.24
N PHE A 124 2.88 7.24 -5.29
CA PHE A 124 3.54 8.52 -5.53
C PHE A 124 4.89 8.33 -6.24
N GLY A 125 5.73 7.43 -5.72
CA GLY A 125 7.04 7.11 -6.31
C GLY A 125 6.94 6.64 -7.76
N LEU A 126 6.01 5.72 -8.05
CA LEU A 126 5.76 5.22 -9.42
C LEU A 126 5.25 6.32 -10.36
N LEU A 127 4.32 7.15 -9.89
CA LEU A 127 3.77 8.27 -10.66
C LEU A 127 4.83 9.31 -10.99
N VAL A 128 5.64 9.70 -10.00
CA VAL A 128 6.75 10.65 -10.18
C VAL A 128 7.81 10.07 -11.10
N LEU A 129 8.22 8.81 -10.90
CA LEU A 129 9.20 8.15 -11.75
C LEU A 129 8.71 8.06 -13.19
N GLY A 130 7.45 7.68 -13.41
CA GLY A 130 6.83 7.67 -14.72
C GLY A 130 6.78 9.06 -15.36
N GLY A 131 6.42 10.10 -14.62
CA GLY A 131 6.44 11.48 -15.09
C GLY A 131 7.84 11.99 -15.47
N LEU A 132 8.85 11.68 -14.66
CA LEU A 132 10.26 12.01 -14.94
C LEU A 132 10.78 11.22 -16.16
N LEU A 133 10.45 9.94 -16.27
CA LEU A 133 10.86 9.12 -17.41
C LEU A 133 10.21 9.61 -18.71
N MET A 134 8.94 10.04 -18.66
CA MET A 134 8.26 10.67 -19.78
C MET A 134 9.04 11.92 -20.24
N PHE A 135 9.48 12.78 -19.31
CA PHE A 135 10.33 13.92 -19.64
C PHE A 135 11.68 13.52 -20.24
N LEU A 136 12.38 12.55 -19.64
CA LEU A 136 13.70 12.11 -20.10
C LEU A 136 13.67 11.50 -21.50
N SER A 137 12.52 10.99 -21.92
CA SER A 137 12.27 10.47 -23.26
C SER A 137 12.09 11.56 -24.34
N GLU A 138 11.89 12.82 -23.95
CA GLU A 138 11.74 13.94 -24.90
C GLU A 138 13.09 14.60 -25.26
N ARG A 139 13.15 15.18 -26.47
CA ARG A 139 14.34 15.86 -27.02
C ARG A 139 14.39 17.35 -26.65
N VAL A 140 14.52 17.64 -25.36
CA VAL A 140 14.53 19.03 -24.85
C VAL A 140 15.95 19.57 -24.64
N ALA A 141 16.15 20.88 -24.76
CA ALA A 141 17.36 21.58 -24.32
C ALA A 141 17.50 21.65 -22.77
N ARG A 142 17.66 20.48 -22.13
CA ARG A 142 17.56 20.27 -20.67
C ARG A 142 18.31 21.30 -19.84
N LYS A 143 19.58 21.57 -20.16
CA LYS A 143 20.44 22.52 -19.40
C LYS A 143 19.84 23.93 -19.30
N ARG A 144 19.05 24.37 -20.29
CA ARG A 144 18.43 25.70 -20.31
C ARG A 144 17.03 25.72 -19.69
N VAL A 145 16.33 24.59 -19.70
CA VAL A 145 14.92 24.48 -19.27
C VAL A 145 14.79 24.04 -17.82
N VAL A 146 15.60 23.07 -17.38
CA VAL A 146 15.51 22.45 -16.04
C VAL A 146 15.61 23.46 -14.89
N PRO A 147 16.53 24.45 -14.88
CA PRO A 147 16.59 25.43 -13.78
C PRO A 147 15.30 26.23 -13.61
N TRP A 148 14.64 26.59 -14.72
CA TRP A 148 13.37 27.31 -14.71
C TRP A 148 12.21 26.43 -14.25
N VAL A 149 12.22 25.15 -14.65
CA VAL A 149 11.26 24.13 -14.18
C VAL A 149 11.39 23.91 -12.69
N ILE A 150 12.60 23.76 -12.16
CA ILE A 150 12.85 23.56 -10.72
C ILE A 150 12.33 24.78 -9.94
N ALA A 151 12.69 26.00 -10.37
CA ALA A 151 12.19 27.22 -9.74
C ALA A 151 10.66 27.28 -9.76
N ALA A 152 10.02 27.01 -10.91
CA ALA A 152 8.57 26.97 -11.01
C ALA A 152 7.96 25.93 -10.06
N SER A 153 8.55 24.75 -9.99
CA SER A 153 8.07 23.62 -9.19
C SER A 153 8.14 23.90 -7.69
N ILE A 154 9.20 24.59 -7.22
CA ILE A 154 9.33 25.01 -5.82
C ILE A 154 8.17 25.94 -5.44
N PHE A 155 7.87 26.94 -6.28
CA PHE A 155 6.78 27.90 -6.03
C PHE A 155 5.39 27.28 -6.21
N TYR A 156 5.19 26.41 -7.20
CA TYR A 156 3.94 25.66 -7.33
C TYR A 156 3.72 24.75 -6.12
N GLY A 157 4.76 24.06 -5.66
CA GLY A 157 4.64 23.12 -4.55
C GLY A 157 4.23 23.79 -3.25
N ILE A 158 4.88 24.89 -2.86
CA ILE A 158 4.46 25.65 -1.67
C ILE A 158 3.07 26.26 -1.84
N ALA A 159 2.73 26.75 -3.05
CA ALA A 159 1.40 27.29 -3.31
C ALA A 159 0.31 26.23 -3.19
N ASN A 160 0.57 24.99 -3.63
CA ASN A 160 -0.37 23.87 -3.54
C ASN A 160 -0.57 23.40 -2.09
N VAL A 161 0.49 23.44 -1.26
CA VAL A 161 0.38 23.19 0.19
C VAL A 161 -0.45 24.28 0.87
N PHE A 162 -0.22 25.55 0.55
CA PHE A 162 -1.03 26.63 1.10
C PHE A 162 -2.49 26.58 0.62
N GLN A 163 -2.74 26.20 -0.63
CA GLN A 163 -4.08 25.90 -1.12
C GLN A 163 -4.75 24.81 -0.28
N LYS A 164 -4.04 23.70 0.00
CA LYS A 164 -4.56 22.63 0.86
C LYS A 164 -4.97 23.16 2.23
N LEU A 165 -4.09 23.91 2.90
CA LEU A 165 -4.38 24.51 4.20
C LEU A 165 -5.61 25.42 4.16
N VAL A 166 -5.71 26.27 3.13
CA VAL A 166 -6.88 27.16 2.94
C VAL A 166 -8.16 26.37 2.73
N PHE A 167 -8.15 25.33 1.89
CA PHE A 167 -9.32 24.50 1.63
C PHE A 167 -9.71 23.58 2.79
N SER A 168 -8.80 23.31 3.72
CA SER A 168 -9.09 22.62 4.98
C SER A 168 -9.73 23.55 6.02
N SER A 169 -9.40 24.84 5.99
CA SER A 169 -9.91 25.83 6.97
C SER A 169 -11.07 26.69 6.49
N ALA A 170 -11.37 26.70 5.19
CA ALA A 170 -12.45 27.46 4.59
C ALA A 170 -13.17 26.63 3.51
N ASN A 171 -14.41 27.02 3.19
CA ASN A 171 -15.12 26.38 2.10
C ASN A 171 -14.41 26.62 0.74
N PHE A 172 -14.77 25.83 -0.27
CA PHE A 172 -14.08 25.84 -1.56
C PHE A 172 -14.21 27.19 -2.29
N ILE A 173 -15.37 27.86 -2.18
CA ILE A 173 -15.63 29.14 -2.84
C ILE A 173 -14.77 30.24 -2.21
N THR A 174 -14.76 30.36 -0.89
CA THR A 174 -13.89 31.29 -0.16
C THR A 174 -12.43 31.07 -0.53
N GLY A 175 -11.95 29.82 -0.52
CA GLY A 175 -10.58 29.50 -0.91
C GLY A 175 -10.27 29.91 -2.36
N LEU A 176 -11.14 29.57 -3.31
CA LEU A 176 -10.99 29.92 -4.73
C LEU A 176 -10.91 31.44 -4.93
N MET A 177 -11.74 32.20 -4.21
CA MET A 177 -11.74 33.65 -4.29
C MET A 177 -10.47 34.28 -3.71
N LEU A 178 -9.98 33.80 -2.57
CA LEU A 178 -8.73 34.28 -1.96
C LEU A 178 -7.53 34.04 -2.90
N LEU A 179 -7.46 32.85 -3.51
CA LEU A 179 -6.45 32.53 -4.51
C LEU A 179 -6.54 33.47 -5.71
N SER A 180 -7.76 33.71 -6.19
CA SER A 180 -8.02 34.61 -7.32
C SER A 180 -7.61 36.04 -6.99
N LEU A 181 -7.98 36.54 -5.82
CA LEU A 181 -7.57 37.85 -5.32
C LEU A 181 -6.04 37.96 -5.26
N GLY A 182 -5.36 36.95 -4.73
CA GLY A 182 -3.89 36.89 -4.72
C GLY A 182 -3.26 36.98 -6.11
N THR A 183 -3.80 36.24 -7.08
CA THR A 183 -3.31 36.31 -8.47
C THR A 183 -3.55 37.67 -9.13
N VAL A 184 -4.71 38.30 -8.87
CA VAL A 184 -5.05 39.63 -9.41
C VAL A 184 -4.18 40.73 -8.79
N LEU A 185 -3.99 40.70 -7.47
CA LEU A 185 -3.11 41.64 -6.77
C LEU A 185 -1.66 41.48 -7.24
N GLY A 186 -1.17 40.25 -7.31
CA GLY A 186 0.17 39.96 -7.82
C GLY A 186 0.36 40.42 -9.28
N ALA A 187 -0.64 40.23 -10.13
CA ALA A 187 -0.58 40.69 -11.52
C ALA A 187 -0.56 42.21 -11.61
N SER A 188 -1.37 42.88 -10.78
CA SER A 188 -1.41 44.34 -10.69
C SER A 188 -0.06 44.92 -10.27
N MET A 189 0.67 44.25 -9.37
CA MET A 189 2.02 44.67 -8.97
C MET A 189 3.04 44.66 -10.13
N LEU A 190 2.83 43.87 -11.19
CA LEU A 190 3.70 43.89 -12.37
C LEU A 190 3.66 45.24 -13.11
N LEU A 191 2.59 46.03 -12.95
CA LEU A 191 2.46 47.36 -13.54
C LEU A 191 3.31 48.42 -12.84
N LEU A 192 3.81 48.15 -11.62
CA LEU A 192 4.67 49.08 -10.89
C LEU A 192 6.01 49.29 -11.60
N ARG A 193 6.51 48.26 -12.32
CA ARG A 193 7.75 48.37 -13.07
C ARG A 193 7.49 49.00 -14.45
N LYS A 194 8.00 50.22 -14.66
CA LYS A 194 7.83 51.02 -15.90
C LYS A 194 8.05 50.22 -17.20
N LYS A 195 9.08 49.36 -17.24
CA LYS A 195 9.38 48.49 -18.39
C LYS A 195 8.26 47.47 -18.68
N TRP A 196 7.73 46.82 -17.66
CA TRP A 196 6.68 45.80 -17.80
C TRP A 196 5.33 46.44 -18.12
N ARG A 197 5.00 47.54 -17.45
CA ARG A 197 3.79 48.32 -17.75
C ARG A 197 3.71 48.72 -19.22
N HIS A 198 4.81 49.28 -19.76
CA HIS A 198 4.84 49.67 -21.17
C HIS A 198 4.68 48.46 -22.11
N GLN A 199 5.33 47.33 -21.80
CA GLN A 199 5.20 46.09 -22.59
C GLN A 199 3.80 45.48 -22.56
N ILE A 200 3.11 45.53 -21.42
CA ILE A 200 1.75 45.00 -21.26
C ILE A 200 0.73 45.85 -22.05
N LEU A 201 0.83 47.18 -21.95
CA LEU A 201 -0.15 48.09 -22.55
C LEU A 201 0.01 48.28 -24.07
N THR A 202 1.23 48.17 -24.61
CA THR A 202 1.50 48.46 -26.04
C THR A 202 1.33 47.26 -26.98
N ARG A 203 1.46 46.01 -26.48
CA ARG A 203 1.41 44.79 -27.31
C ARG A 203 0.09 44.03 -27.24
N SER A 204 -0.97 44.64 -26.71
CA SER A 204 -2.31 44.03 -26.63
C SER A 204 -3.03 43.94 -27.99
N GLU A 205 -2.42 44.39 -29.09
CA GLU A 205 -3.10 44.48 -30.39
C GLU A 205 -2.96 43.24 -31.29
N LYS A 206 -4.15 42.71 -31.62
CA LYS A 206 -4.53 41.91 -32.82
C LYS A 206 -3.89 40.53 -32.96
N THR A 207 -4.49 39.56 -32.26
CA THR A 207 -4.43 38.15 -32.70
C THR A 207 -5.65 37.85 -33.59
N PRO A 208 -5.48 37.65 -34.91
CA PRO A 208 -6.55 37.13 -35.75
C PRO A 208 -6.68 35.63 -35.47
N VAL A 209 -7.43 35.26 -34.44
CA VAL A 209 -7.80 33.85 -34.26
C VAL A 209 -8.94 33.57 -35.23
N THR A 210 -8.65 32.98 -36.38
CA THR A 210 -9.64 32.56 -37.40
C THR A 210 -10.68 31.57 -36.86
N ARG A 211 -10.47 31.03 -35.64
CA ARG A 211 -11.34 30.07 -34.93
C ARG A 211 -11.65 30.49 -33.49
N ARG A 212 -12.14 31.73 -33.29
CA ARG A 212 -12.41 32.30 -31.94
C ARG A 212 -13.29 31.41 -31.05
N PHE A 213 -14.34 30.81 -31.63
CA PHE A 213 -15.26 29.94 -30.89
C PHE A 213 -14.56 28.68 -30.36
N LEU A 214 -13.76 28.03 -31.20
CA LEU A 214 -12.99 26.83 -30.82
C LEU A 214 -11.93 27.17 -29.74
N TYR A 215 -11.29 28.33 -29.85
CA TYR A 215 -10.35 28.82 -28.84
C TYR A 215 -11.03 29.07 -27.50
N PHE A 216 -12.17 29.77 -27.49
CA PHE A 216 -12.93 30.04 -26.29
C PHE A 216 -13.44 28.75 -25.63
N GLY A 217 -14.00 27.83 -26.41
CA GLY A 217 -14.40 26.51 -25.92
C GLY A 217 -13.25 25.75 -25.26
N ASN A 218 -12.05 25.79 -25.83
CA ASN A 218 -10.86 25.19 -25.23
C ASN A 218 -10.42 25.89 -23.92
N ARG A 219 -10.56 27.22 -23.83
CA ARG A 219 -10.27 27.95 -22.58
C ARG A 219 -11.23 27.56 -21.46
N VAL A 220 -12.53 27.40 -21.75
CA VAL A 220 -13.53 26.90 -20.80
C VAL A 220 -13.19 25.49 -20.35
N LEU A 221 -12.84 24.61 -21.29
CA LEU A 221 -12.41 23.23 -20.99
C LEU A 221 -11.18 23.20 -20.07
N ALA A 222 -10.15 23.99 -20.38
CA ALA A 222 -8.94 24.12 -19.56
C ALA A 222 -9.24 24.69 -18.16
N GLY A 223 -10.13 25.69 -18.08
CA GLY A 223 -10.59 26.25 -16.83
C GLY A 223 -11.32 25.21 -15.96
N GLY A 224 -12.24 24.44 -16.55
CA GLY A 224 -12.92 23.34 -15.88
C GLY A 224 -11.95 22.27 -15.36
N GLY A 225 -10.98 21.85 -16.19
CA GLY A 225 -9.91 20.94 -15.75
C GLY A 225 -9.07 21.50 -14.59
N THR A 226 -8.81 22.81 -14.59
CA THR A 226 -8.05 23.48 -13.51
C THR A 226 -8.85 23.55 -12.22
N LEU A 227 -10.16 23.85 -12.29
CA LEU A 227 -11.06 23.84 -11.13
C LEU A 227 -11.16 22.44 -10.52
N LEU A 228 -11.25 21.41 -11.35
CA LEU A 228 -11.24 20.01 -10.88
C LEU A 228 -9.92 19.66 -10.19
N ALA A 229 -8.77 20.13 -10.70
CA ALA A 229 -7.48 19.91 -10.05
C ALA A 229 -7.40 20.61 -8.67
N LEU A 230 -7.90 21.85 -8.56
CA LEU A 230 -7.99 22.55 -7.27
C LEU A 230 -8.93 21.83 -6.29
N TYR A 231 -10.06 21.33 -6.80
CA TYR A 231 -11.00 20.55 -5.99
C TYR A 231 -10.41 19.20 -5.55
N ALA A 232 -9.56 18.57 -6.38
CA ALA A 232 -8.80 17.40 -5.99
C ALA A 232 -7.81 17.71 -4.85
N ILE A 233 -7.11 18.86 -4.88
CA ILE A 233 -6.26 19.31 -3.77
C ILE A 233 -7.06 19.47 -2.48
N LYS A 234 -8.29 19.99 -2.55
CA LYS A 234 -9.17 20.04 -1.37
C LYS A 234 -9.39 18.64 -0.79
N LEU A 235 -9.73 17.67 -1.62
CA LEU A 235 -10.14 16.33 -1.20
C LEU A 235 -8.99 15.39 -0.84
N ASP A 236 -7.77 15.68 -1.25
CA ASP A 236 -6.66 14.73 -1.22
C ASP A 236 -5.35 15.35 -0.74
N HIS A 237 -4.31 14.54 -0.59
CA HIS A 237 -2.98 15.05 -0.32
C HIS A 237 -2.42 15.76 -1.57
N PRO A 238 -1.95 17.02 -1.48
CA PRO A 238 -1.58 17.81 -2.66
C PRO A 238 -0.44 17.17 -3.46
N ALA A 239 0.53 16.52 -2.80
CA ALA A 239 1.61 15.82 -3.49
C ALA A 239 1.13 14.64 -4.36
N LEU A 240 0.08 13.92 -3.95
CA LEU A 240 -0.52 12.86 -4.77
C LEU A 240 -1.23 13.46 -5.98
N VAL A 241 -1.99 14.55 -5.79
CA VAL A 241 -2.66 15.25 -6.90
C VAL A 241 -1.64 15.73 -7.93
N ASP A 242 -0.53 16.32 -7.47
CA ASP A 242 0.55 16.75 -8.35
C ASP A 242 1.25 15.57 -9.04
N ALA A 243 1.43 14.43 -8.37
CA ALA A 243 2.02 13.24 -8.99
C ALA A 243 1.11 12.66 -10.08
N ILE A 244 -0.21 12.68 -9.88
CA ILE A 244 -1.22 12.26 -10.88
C ILE A 244 -1.16 13.14 -12.14
N SER A 245 -0.56 14.34 -12.08
CA SER A 245 -0.39 15.19 -13.25
C SER A 245 0.38 14.53 -14.41
N GLY A 246 1.15 13.46 -14.15
CA GLY A 246 1.75 12.61 -15.18
C GLY A 246 0.73 12.04 -16.19
N VAL A 247 -0.53 11.84 -15.76
CA VAL A 247 -1.64 11.43 -16.64
C VAL A 247 -1.83 12.40 -17.81
N ARG A 248 -1.61 13.71 -17.58
CA ARG A 248 -1.68 14.72 -18.64
C ARG A 248 -0.75 14.37 -19.80
N ALA A 249 0.47 13.91 -19.50
CA ALA A 249 1.46 13.54 -20.50
C ALA A 249 1.07 12.24 -21.22
N VAL A 250 0.52 11.26 -20.49
CA VAL A 250 0.00 10.02 -21.08
C VAL A 250 -1.13 10.31 -22.08
N VAL A 251 -2.07 11.18 -21.73
CA VAL A 251 -3.18 11.56 -22.61
C VAL A 251 -2.67 12.30 -23.84
N VAL A 252 -1.74 13.24 -23.68
CA VAL A 252 -1.08 13.92 -24.82
C VAL A 252 -0.40 12.90 -25.73
N PHE A 253 0.38 11.98 -25.18
CA PHE A 253 1.06 10.92 -25.93
C PHE A 253 0.06 10.03 -26.68
N ALA A 254 -0.98 9.54 -26.00
CA ALA A 254 -2.00 8.68 -26.59
C ALA A 254 -2.75 9.38 -27.75
N LEU A 255 -3.13 10.64 -27.57
CA LEU A 255 -3.81 11.42 -28.61
C LEU A 255 -2.89 11.67 -29.81
N ILE A 256 -1.62 12.03 -29.60
CA ILE A 256 -0.66 12.20 -30.70
C ILE A 256 -0.48 10.86 -31.44
N PHE A 257 -0.37 9.74 -30.71
CA PHE A 257 -0.23 8.41 -31.30
C PHE A 257 -1.43 8.05 -32.18
N VAL A 258 -2.67 8.28 -31.70
CA VAL A 258 -3.89 8.05 -32.49
C VAL A 258 -3.93 8.95 -33.72
N ILE A 259 -3.63 10.25 -33.58
CA ILE A 259 -3.64 11.19 -34.71
C ILE A 259 -2.55 10.84 -35.73
N ALA A 260 -1.36 10.42 -35.30
CA ALA A 260 -0.30 9.96 -36.19
C ALA A 260 -0.73 8.76 -37.03
N LYS A 261 -1.51 7.83 -36.46
CA LYS A 261 -2.07 6.68 -37.17
C LYS A 261 -3.15 7.08 -38.18
N LEU A 262 -4.01 8.04 -37.82
CA LEU A 262 -5.11 8.50 -38.67
C LEU A 262 -4.66 9.47 -39.77
N LYS A 263 -3.63 10.29 -39.49
CA LYS A 263 -3.07 11.31 -40.39
C LYS A 263 -1.53 11.28 -40.33
N PRO A 264 -0.88 10.32 -41.01
CA PRO A 264 0.57 10.12 -40.94
C PRO A 264 1.40 11.37 -41.29
N HIS A 265 0.91 12.20 -42.22
CA HIS A 265 1.57 13.42 -42.67
C HIS A 265 1.74 14.51 -41.58
N LEU A 266 1.06 14.41 -40.43
CA LEU A 266 1.13 15.42 -39.36
C LEU A 266 2.16 15.08 -38.26
N PHE A 267 2.53 13.81 -38.04
CA PHE A 267 3.28 13.39 -36.83
C PHE A 267 4.20 12.16 -36.99
N ALA A 268 4.40 11.61 -38.20
CA ALA A 268 5.06 10.31 -38.38
C ALA A 268 6.55 10.22 -37.95
N GLU A 269 7.25 11.34 -37.75
CA GLU A 269 8.71 11.33 -37.55
C GLU A 269 9.17 11.12 -36.08
N HIS A 270 8.31 11.26 -35.08
CA HIS A 270 8.72 11.35 -33.65
C HIS A 270 8.45 10.08 -32.82
N MET A 271 8.16 8.94 -33.45
CA MET A 271 7.57 7.76 -32.79
C MET A 271 8.35 6.46 -33.09
N LYS A 272 9.69 6.48 -33.04
CA LYS A 272 10.52 5.27 -33.28
C LYS A 272 11.68 5.13 -32.30
N GLY A 273 12.06 3.88 -32.01
CA GLY A 273 13.27 3.55 -31.24
C GLY A 273 13.14 3.76 -29.73
N ARG A 274 14.22 4.24 -29.11
CA ARG A 274 14.37 4.36 -27.64
C ARG A 274 13.38 5.35 -27.01
N GLU A 275 12.94 6.36 -27.74
CA GLU A 275 11.98 7.37 -27.25
C GLU A 275 10.60 6.75 -27.03
N LEU A 276 10.12 5.98 -28.01
CA LEU A 276 8.86 5.25 -27.88
C LEU A 276 8.90 4.26 -26.70
N ALA A 277 9.99 3.50 -26.58
CA ALA A 277 10.18 2.58 -25.46
C ALA A 277 10.12 3.31 -24.11
N GLY A 278 10.80 4.46 -23.97
CA GLY A 278 10.75 5.29 -22.77
C GLY A 278 9.33 5.78 -22.43
N LYS A 279 8.57 6.25 -23.43
CA LYS A 279 7.17 6.69 -23.24
C LYS A 279 6.23 5.53 -22.86
N LEU A 280 6.44 4.35 -23.41
CA LEU A 280 5.68 3.15 -23.05
C LEU A 280 5.95 2.71 -21.61
N VAL A 281 7.23 2.64 -21.21
CA VAL A 281 7.61 2.30 -19.83
C VAL A 281 7.08 3.36 -18.85
N ALA A 282 7.21 4.65 -19.18
CA ALA A 282 6.66 5.74 -18.38
C ALA A 282 5.14 5.62 -18.21
N THR A 283 4.42 5.31 -19.29
CA THR A 283 2.97 5.10 -19.27
C THR A 283 2.61 3.90 -18.39
N ALA A 284 3.34 2.79 -18.50
CA ALA A 284 3.14 1.61 -17.66
C ALA A 284 3.34 1.93 -16.16
N LEU A 285 4.41 2.66 -15.81
CA LEU A 285 4.66 3.08 -14.42
C LEU A 285 3.53 3.95 -13.87
N ILE A 286 3.03 4.90 -14.65
CA ILE A 286 1.91 5.77 -14.25
C ILE A 286 0.64 4.92 -14.05
N ILE A 287 0.33 4.02 -14.97
CA ILE A 287 -0.86 3.15 -14.87
C ILE A 287 -0.76 2.24 -13.64
N ILE A 288 0.39 1.60 -13.41
CA ILE A 288 0.61 0.74 -12.22
C ILE A 288 0.47 1.56 -10.94
N GLY A 289 1.04 2.77 -10.89
CA GLY A 289 0.89 3.68 -9.74
C GLY A 289 -0.57 4.06 -9.47
N LEU A 290 -1.34 4.39 -10.50
CA LEU A 290 -2.77 4.70 -10.38
C LEU A 290 -3.61 3.50 -9.96
N LEU A 291 -3.36 2.31 -10.53
CA LEU A 291 -4.06 1.09 -10.18
C LEU A 291 -3.77 0.70 -8.73
N GLY A 292 -2.51 0.76 -8.31
CA GLY A 292 -2.11 0.53 -6.92
C GLY A 292 -2.81 1.46 -5.94
N LEU A 293 -2.84 2.77 -6.24
CA LEU A 293 -3.58 3.75 -5.44
C LEU A 293 -5.08 3.47 -5.42
N GLY A 294 -5.65 3.10 -6.57
CA GLY A 294 -7.07 2.75 -6.69
C GLY A 294 -7.45 1.53 -5.86
N PHE A 295 -6.66 0.46 -5.92
CA PHE A 295 -6.88 -0.75 -5.13
C PHE A 295 -6.73 -0.50 -3.64
N GLN A 296 -5.68 0.21 -3.22
CA GLN A 296 -5.49 0.57 -1.82
C GLN A 296 -6.71 1.30 -1.28
N ARG A 297 -7.19 2.33 -1.98
CA ARG A 297 -8.38 3.09 -1.57
C ARG A 297 -9.66 2.28 -1.61
N TYR A 298 -9.80 1.39 -2.59
CA TYR A 298 -10.97 0.53 -2.67
C TYR A 298 -11.12 -0.31 -1.40
N TYR A 299 -10.06 -0.99 -0.97
CA TYR A 299 -10.08 -1.82 0.24
C TYR A 299 -10.05 -1.00 1.54
N GLU A 300 -9.43 0.17 1.54
CA GLU A 300 -9.46 1.07 2.69
C GLU A 300 -10.89 1.54 3.00
N ASN A 301 -11.69 1.82 1.96
CA ASN A 301 -13.08 2.28 2.11
C ASN A 301 -14.10 1.14 2.31
N GLN A 302 -13.69 -0.13 2.27
CA GLN A 302 -14.59 -1.23 2.66
C GLN A 302 -14.91 -1.16 4.16
N PRO A 303 -16.11 -1.58 4.60
CA PRO A 303 -16.41 -1.69 6.02
C PRO A 303 -15.49 -2.72 6.68
N LEU A 304 -15.09 -2.46 7.93
CA LEU A 304 -14.43 -3.48 8.75
C LEU A 304 -15.43 -4.60 9.04
N PRO A 305 -15.00 -5.87 9.13
CA PRO A 305 -15.85 -6.91 9.68
C PRO A 305 -16.38 -6.47 11.05
N HIS A 306 -17.63 -6.83 11.36
CA HIS A 306 -18.19 -6.54 12.68
C HIS A 306 -17.37 -7.27 13.75
N VAL A 307 -17.09 -6.60 14.87
CA VAL A 307 -16.24 -7.14 15.94
C VAL A 307 -16.76 -8.49 16.44
N SER A 308 -18.08 -8.62 16.68
CA SER A 308 -18.77 -9.88 16.99
C SER A 308 -18.62 -11.02 15.98
N SER A 309 -18.18 -10.73 14.75
CA SER A 309 -17.92 -11.75 13.72
C SER A 309 -16.47 -12.21 13.67
N LEU A 310 -15.58 -11.58 14.45
CA LEU A 310 -14.17 -11.96 14.51
C LEU A 310 -13.99 -13.22 15.35
N THR A 311 -13.22 -14.16 14.83
CA THR A 311 -12.74 -15.36 15.53
C THR A 311 -11.30 -15.13 15.96
N TRP A 312 -11.04 -15.15 17.27
CA TRP A 312 -9.69 -15.03 17.81
C TRP A 312 -9.22 -16.38 18.35
N GLY A 313 -8.15 -16.88 17.73
CA GLY A 313 -7.45 -18.09 18.15
C GLY A 313 -6.04 -17.82 18.62
N THR A 314 -5.36 -18.87 19.07
CA THR A 314 -3.91 -18.84 19.33
C THR A 314 -3.27 -20.14 18.86
N THR A 315 -1.96 -20.11 18.62
CA THR A 315 -1.17 -21.35 18.57
C THR A 315 -0.66 -21.67 19.98
N PHE A 316 -0.64 -22.95 20.33
CA PHE A 316 0.07 -23.45 21.50
C PHE A 316 1.13 -24.48 21.08
N SER A 317 2.32 -24.31 21.62
CA SER A 317 3.46 -25.20 21.49
C SER A 317 3.98 -25.58 22.87
N GLU A 318 3.89 -26.87 23.20
CA GLU A 318 4.49 -27.40 24.42
C GLU A 318 6.01 -27.20 24.45
N ARG A 319 6.66 -27.19 23.28
CA ARG A 319 8.11 -26.97 23.17
C ARG A 319 8.46 -25.54 23.59
N ALA A 320 7.78 -24.55 23.03
CA ALA A 320 8.03 -23.15 23.36
C ALA A 320 7.79 -22.86 24.85
N ALA A 321 6.74 -23.45 25.44
CA ALA A 321 6.50 -23.34 26.88
C ALA A 321 7.68 -23.90 27.70
N ARG A 322 8.18 -25.10 27.37
CA ARG A 322 9.34 -25.71 28.05
C ARG A 322 10.61 -24.87 27.89
N GLU A 323 10.89 -24.36 26.68
CA GLU A 323 12.06 -23.54 26.39
C GLU A 323 12.07 -22.21 27.16
N LEU A 324 10.89 -21.64 27.42
CA LEU A 324 10.71 -20.47 28.30
C LEU A 324 10.76 -20.81 29.80
N GLY A 325 10.92 -22.10 30.17
CA GLY A 325 10.91 -22.54 31.56
C GLY A 325 9.54 -22.52 32.22
N LEU A 326 8.48 -22.65 31.43
CA LEU A 326 7.09 -22.81 31.88
C LEU A 326 6.69 -24.27 31.99
N ASP A 327 5.69 -24.55 32.82
CA ASP A 327 5.00 -25.84 32.82
C ASP A 327 3.97 -25.86 31.65
N PRO A 328 4.07 -26.79 30.70
CA PRO A 328 3.18 -26.80 29.54
C PRO A 328 1.71 -27.05 29.88
N GLU A 329 1.42 -27.91 30.86
CA GLU A 329 0.03 -28.20 31.23
C GLU A 329 -0.63 -26.99 31.88
N GLU A 330 0.05 -26.35 32.82
CA GLU A 330 -0.40 -25.12 33.47
C GLU A 330 -0.58 -24.00 32.44
N THR A 331 0.40 -23.81 31.55
CA THR A 331 0.34 -22.78 30.50
C THR A 331 -0.87 -23.01 29.59
N TYR A 332 -1.07 -24.26 29.15
CA TYR A 332 -2.19 -24.60 28.28
C TYR A 332 -3.54 -24.42 28.98
N ARG A 333 -3.68 -24.87 30.23
CA ARG A 333 -4.89 -24.63 31.04
C ARG A 333 -5.18 -23.14 31.20
N SER A 334 -4.16 -22.33 31.44
CA SER A 334 -4.30 -20.87 31.55
C SER A 334 -4.75 -20.24 30.23
N ILE A 335 -4.23 -20.70 29.09
CA ILE A 335 -4.71 -20.27 27.77
C ILE A 335 -6.19 -20.62 27.60
N LEU A 336 -6.59 -21.87 27.84
CA LEU A 336 -7.98 -22.30 27.64
C LEU A 336 -8.96 -21.63 28.59
N SER A 337 -8.57 -21.42 29.86
CA SER A 337 -9.47 -20.91 30.90
C SER A 337 -9.50 -19.39 31.03
N GLU A 338 -8.38 -18.70 30.82
CA GLU A 338 -8.30 -17.25 30.96
C GLU A 338 -8.45 -16.50 29.63
N LEU A 339 -7.69 -16.91 28.59
CA LEU A 339 -7.78 -16.28 27.27
C LEU A 339 -9.04 -16.73 26.53
N ARG A 340 -9.46 -18.00 26.71
CA ARG A 340 -10.64 -18.62 26.09
C ARG A 340 -10.74 -18.32 24.59
N PRO A 341 -9.73 -18.73 23.79
CA PRO A 341 -9.77 -18.53 22.34
C PRO A 341 -10.95 -19.26 21.72
N ASP A 342 -11.50 -18.72 20.63
CA ASP A 342 -12.57 -19.37 19.85
C ASP A 342 -12.07 -20.63 19.12
N VAL A 343 -10.76 -20.72 18.89
CA VAL A 343 -10.11 -21.85 18.20
C VAL A 343 -8.63 -21.90 18.60
N ILE A 344 -8.04 -23.09 18.63
CA ILE A 344 -6.62 -23.26 18.95
C ILE A 344 -5.89 -24.05 17.88
N ARG A 345 -4.64 -23.69 17.60
CA ARG A 345 -3.74 -24.49 16.77
C ARG A 345 -2.79 -25.27 17.67
N LEU A 346 -2.81 -26.59 17.53
CA LEU A 346 -1.90 -27.52 18.21
C LEU A 346 -0.91 -28.11 17.22
N VAL A 347 0.23 -28.56 17.74
CA VAL A 347 1.35 -29.05 16.93
C VAL A 347 1.69 -30.49 17.32
N ALA A 348 1.67 -31.39 16.34
CA ALA A 348 2.16 -32.76 16.50
C ALA A 348 3.65 -32.81 16.13
N TYR A 349 4.52 -32.61 17.12
CA TYR A 349 5.97 -32.71 16.94
C TYR A 349 6.39 -34.18 16.76
N TRP A 350 6.96 -34.52 15.60
CA TRP A 350 7.26 -35.93 15.27
C TRP A 350 8.25 -36.56 16.24
N ASP A 351 9.30 -35.84 16.64
CA ASP A 351 10.27 -36.30 17.64
C ASP A 351 9.70 -36.51 19.05
N LEU A 352 8.59 -35.87 19.40
CA LEU A 352 7.88 -36.09 20.67
C LEU A 352 6.85 -37.22 20.55
N VAL A 353 6.16 -37.31 19.41
CA VAL A 353 5.12 -38.32 19.17
C VAL A 353 5.71 -39.69 18.89
N GLU A 354 6.86 -39.78 18.23
CA GLU A 354 7.55 -41.03 17.92
C GLU A 354 9.03 -40.96 18.36
N PRO A 355 9.30 -40.93 19.68
CA PRO A 355 10.66 -40.77 20.20
C PRO A 355 11.58 -41.94 19.83
N GLU A 356 11.02 -43.13 19.62
CA GLU A 356 11.72 -44.35 19.19
C GLU A 356 10.94 -45.01 18.04
N PRO A 357 11.60 -45.77 17.14
CA PRO A 357 10.94 -46.31 15.94
C PRO A 357 9.71 -47.15 16.30
N LYS A 358 8.54 -46.79 15.75
CA LYS A 358 7.24 -47.45 15.99
C LYS A 358 6.78 -47.47 17.45
N GLN A 359 7.37 -46.67 18.32
CA GLN A 359 6.94 -46.48 19.71
C GLN A 359 6.38 -45.07 19.84
N PHE A 360 5.06 -44.97 19.90
CA PHE A 360 4.38 -43.69 19.93
C PHE A 360 4.03 -43.25 21.35
N ASP A 361 4.35 -42.00 21.69
CA ASP A 361 3.92 -41.33 22.92
C ASP A 361 2.93 -40.21 22.57
N PHE A 362 1.64 -40.48 22.81
CA PHE A 362 0.56 -39.51 22.62
C PHE A 362 0.14 -38.82 23.92
N SER A 363 0.81 -39.07 25.05
CA SER A 363 0.36 -38.60 26.37
C SER A 363 0.08 -37.10 26.40
N SER A 364 1.03 -36.29 25.92
CA SER A 364 0.90 -34.83 25.85
C SER A 364 -0.17 -34.39 24.83
N LEU A 365 -0.09 -34.88 23.59
CA LEU A 365 -0.98 -34.44 22.51
C LEU A 365 -2.44 -34.85 22.74
N ASP A 366 -2.67 -36.07 23.25
CA ASP A 366 -4.01 -36.51 23.66
C ASP A 366 -4.56 -35.66 24.77
N TRP A 367 -3.73 -35.34 25.77
CA TRP A 367 -4.16 -34.48 26.87
C TRP A 367 -4.57 -33.11 26.34
N GLN A 368 -3.77 -32.49 25.46
CA GLN A 368 -4.09 -31.20 24.85
C GLN A 368 -5.41 -31.25 24.04
N MET A 369 -5.57 -32.26 23.18
CA MET A 369 -6.78 -32.47 22.38
C MET A 369 -8.01 -32.67 23.27
N ASN A 370 -7.90 -33.48 24.33
CA ASN A 370 -8.98 -33.74 25.28
C ASN A 370 -9.36 -32.50 26.10
N GLU A 371 -8.40 -31.71 26.57
CA GLU A 371 -8.68 -30.47 27.29
C GLU A 371 -9.35 -29.43 26.38
N SER A 372 -8.95 -29.35 25.10
CA SER A 372 -9.67 -28.55 24.10
C SER A 372 -11.11 -29.02 23.92
N ALA A 373 -11.34 -30.33 23.79
CA ALA A 373 -12.69 -30.89 23.67
C ALA A 373 -13.55 -30.57 24.90
N LYS A 374 -13.00 -30.70 26.12
CA LYS A 374 -13.69 -30.36 27.37
C LYS A 374 -14.06 -28.88 27.44
N ALA A 375 -13.19 -28.01 26.94
CA ALA A 375 -13.44 -26.57 26.85
C ALA A 375 -14.39 -26.19 25.70
N GLY A 376 -14.72 -27.12 24.80
CA GLY A 376 -15.50 -26.86 23.60
C GLY A 376 -14.77 -26.02 22.56
N ILE A 377 -13.43 -26.01 22.60
CA ILE A 377 -12.58 -25.20 21.72
C ILE A 377 -12.12 -26.08 20.54
N PRO A 378 -12.46 -25.74 19.28
CA PRO A 378 -12.01 -26.46 18.11
C PRO A 378 -10.50 -26.34 17.88
N VAL A 379 -9.90 -27.34 17.24
CA VAL A 379 -8.46 -27.50 17.04
C VAL A 379 -8.11 -27.56 15.56
N VAL A 380 -7.16 -26.71 15.14
CA VAL A 380 -6.32 -26.95 13.97
C VAL A 380 -5.16 -27.83 14.42
N LEU A 381 -5.05 -29.05 13.91
CA LEU A 381 -3.93 -29.94 14.23
C LEU A 381 -2.89 -29.88 13.12
N ALA A 382 -1.75 -29.26 13.42
CA ALA A 382 -0.60 -29.19 12.50
C ALA A 382 0.21 -30.47 12.56
N ILE A 383 0.32 -31.13 11.41
CA ILE A 383 0.99 -32.41 11.19
C ILE A 383 1.93 -32.30 9.99
N GLY A 384 2.96 -33.14 9.95
CA GLY A 384 3.99 -33.10 8.93
C GLY A 384 5.37 -33.25 9.52
N GLN A 385 6.38 -33.15 8.67
CA GLN A 385 7.76 -32.97 9.10
C GLN A 385 8.00 -31.51 9.50
N LYS A 386 7.51 -30.55 8.71
CA LYS A 386 7.64 -29.12 8.96
C LYS A 386 6.40 -28.61 9.68
N VAL A 387 6.52 -28.24 10.95
CA VAL A 387 5.42 -27.76 11.79
C VAL A 387 5.88 -26.55 12.62
N PRO A 388 4.97 -25.75 13.22
CA PRO A 388 5.36 -24.46 13.80
C PRO A 388 6.39 -24.55 14.94
N ARG A 389 7.26 -23.51 15.02
CA ARG A 389 8.40 -23.27 15.93
C ARG A 389 9.72 -23.80 15.34
N TRP A 390 10.83 -23.13 15.65
CA TRP A 390 12.18 -23.56 15.22
C TRP A 390 12.53 -24.95 15.78
N PRO A 391 13.21 -25.83 15.02
CA PRO A 391 13.82 -25.64 13.69
C PRO A 391 12.85 -25.83 12.50
N GLU A 392 11.54 -25.79 12.74
CA GLU A 392 10.43 -26.09 11.83
C GLU A 392 10.34 -27.57 11.49
N CYS A 393 11.44 -28.26 11.20
CA CYS A 393 11.45 -29.71 10.97
C CYS A 393 11.84 -30.50 12.23
N HIS A 394 10.90 -31.23 12.81
CA HIS A 394 11.05 -31.88 14.12
C HIS A 394 11.30 -33.39 14.01
N TYR A 395 12.43 -33.78 13.41
CA TYR A 395 12.74 -35.20 13.18
C TYR A 395 13.16 -35.94 14.46
N PRO A 396 12.64 -37.17 14.69
CA PRO A 396 13.16 -38.04 15.73
C PRO A 396 14.64 -38.36 15.54
N ARG A 397 15.37 -38.53 16.64
CA ARG A 397 16.83 -38.79 16.60
C ARG A 397 17.21 -40.10 15.89
N TRP A 398 16.32 -41.07 15.85
CA TRP A 398 16.54 -42.36 15.20
C TRP A 398 16.39 -42.30 13.66
N LEU A 399 15.83 -41.23 13.12
CA LEU A 399 15.52 -41.13 11.69
C LEU A 399 16.77 -40.76 10.87
N GLU A 400 17.05 -41.53 9.82
CA GLU A 400 18.12 -41.19 8.86
C GLU A 400 17.66 -40.07 7.89
N VAL A 401 17.69 -38.83 8.35
CA VAL A 401 17.14 -37.65 7.62
C VAL A 401 17.77 -37.46 6.24
N LYS A 402 19.03 -37.87 6.02
CA LYS A 402 19.74 -37.72 4.74
C LYS A 402 19.27 -38.69 3.66
N ASN A 403 18.56 -39.75 4.02
CA ASN A 403 18.04 -40.74 3.08
C ASN A 403 16.59 -40.40 2.75
N ASP A 404 16.36 -39.72 1.63
CA ASP A 404 15.05 -39.25 1.21
C ASP A 404 14.02 -40.38 1.14
N ASN A 405 14.40 -41.58 0.69
CA ASN A 405 13.47 -42.71 0.59
C ASN A 405 13.00 -43.16 1.98
N VAL A 406 13.93 -43.35 2.92
CA VAL A 406 13.62 -43.76 4.29
C VAL A 406 12.81 -42.67 5.00
N ARG A 407 13.24 -41.41 4.89
CA ARG A 407 12.53 -40.26 5.48
C ARG A 407 11.10 -40.16 4.96
N ASN A 408 10.91 -40.20 3.65
CA ASN A 408 9.60 -40.05 3.02
C ASN A 408 8.67 -41.22 3.36
N GLU A 409 9.17 -42.46 3.37
CA GLU A 409 8.38 -43.63 3.78
C GLU A 409 7.91 -43.49 5.24
N LYS A 410 8.82 -43.11 6.14
CA LYS A 410 8.50 -42.94 7.57
C LYS A 410 7.56 -41.76 7.83
N LEU A 411 7.66 -40.68 7.05
CA LEU A 411 6.73 -39.55 7.15
C LEU A 411 5.30 -39.99 6.80
N ILE A 412 5.11 -40.78 5.75
CA ILE A 412 3.79 -41.32 5.37
C ILE A 412 3.25 -42.25 6.46
N GLU A 413 4.08 -43.10 7.06
CA GLU A 413 3.68 -43.94 8.20
C GLU A 413 3.22 -43.09 9.39
N TYR A 414 4.02 -42.09 9.78
CA TYR A 414 3.72 -41.16 10.87
C TYR A 414 2.40 -40.41 10.66
N LEU A 415 2.22 -39.81 9.48
CA LEU A 415 0.99 -39.09 9.12
C LEU A 415 -0.24 -40.01 9.14
N ALA A 416 -0.10 -41.25 8.68
CA ALA A 416 -1.20 -42.22 8.71
C ALA A 416 -1.63 -42.54 10.15
N VAL A 417 -0.67 -42.72 11.06
CA VAL A 417 -0.95 -42.97 12.49
C VAL A 417 -1.68 -41.78 13.13
N LEU A 418 -1.23 -40.55 12.88
CA LEU A 418 -1.88 -39.35 13.39
C LEU A 418 -3.30 -39.17 12.84
N ALA A 419 -3.48 -39.32 11.53
CA ALA A 419 -4.77 -39.16 10.89
C ALA A 419 -5.77 -40.21 11.41
N GLU A 420 -5.39 -41.49 11.48
CA GLU A 420 -6.24 -42.55 12.04
C GLU A 420 -6.57 -42.29 13.52
N ARG A 421 -5.64 -41.76 14.30
CA ARG A 421 -5.83 -41.47 15.72
C ARG A 421 -6.84 -40.35 15.97
N TYR A 422 -6.71 -39.22 15.27
CA TYR A 422 -7.47 -38.00 15.59
C TYR A 422 -8.64 -37.71 14.66
N ARG A 423 -8.84 -38.44 13.54
CA ARG A 423 -9.95 -38.15 12.60
C ARG A 423 -11.34 -38.19 13.23
N GLU A 424 -11.55 -38.95 14.31
CA GLU A 424 -12.83 -39.01 15.04
C GLU A 424 -12.83 -38.14 16.30
N HIS A 425 -11.75 -37.41 16.59
CA HIS A 425 -11.64 -36.63 17.81
C HIS A 425 -12.56 -35.41 17.75
N PRO A 426 -13.44 -35.17 18.75
CA PRO A 426 -14.49 -34.16 18.66
C PRO A 426 -13.98 -32.72 18.60
N ALA A 427 -12.76 -32.46 19.07
CA ALA A 427 -12.13 -31.15 18.96
C ALA A 427 -11.51 -30.86 17.58
N LEU A 428 -11.24 -31.87 16.74
CA LEU A 428 -10.56 -31.65 15.47
C LEU A 428 -11.46 -30.84 14.53
N ALA A 429 -10.94 -29.72 14.01
CA ALA A 429 -11.63 -28.85 13.06
C ALA A 429 -10.93 -28.78 11.71
N TYR A 430 -9.60 -28.75 11.70
CA TYR A 430 -8.79 -28.72 10.47
C TYR A 430 -7.53 -29.57 10.61
N TRP A 431 -7.12 -30.18 9.51
CA TRP A 431 -5.77 -30.68 9.33
C TRP A 431 -4.90 -29.59 8.71
N GLN A 432 -3.90 -29.09 9.44
CA GLN A 432 -2.82 -28.32 8.81
C GLN A 432 -1.72 -29.29 8.38
N ILE A 433 -1.43 -29.34 7.07
CA ILE A 433 -0.39 -30.23 6.52
C ILE A 433 0.81 -29.39 6.13
N GLU A 434 1.92 -29.63 6.81
CA GLU A 434 3.16 -28.85 6.75
C GLU A 434 2.96 -27.36 7.15
N ASN A 435 4.05 -26.70 7.54
CA ASN A 435 4.07 -25.27 7.79
C ASN A 435 4.79 -24.54 6.66
N GLU A 436 4.07 -23.71 5.92
CA GLU A 436 4.60 -22.90 4.81
C GLU A 436 5.54 -23.70 3.88
N PRO A 437 5.07 -24.79 3.26
CA PRO A 437 5.92 -25.78 2.60
C PRO A 437 6.73 -25.22 1.42
N TYR A 438 6.24 -24.17 0.76
CA TYR A 438 6.93 -23.54 -0.38
C TYR A 438 8.01 -22.53 0.02
N LEU A 439 8.10 -22.16 1.29
CA LEU A 439 9.11 -21.23 1.77
C LEU A 439 10.38 -21.98 2.23
N PRO A 440 11.56 -21.68 1.65
CA PRO A 440 12.81 -22.35 1.98
C PRO A 440 13.44 -21.77 3.27
N PHE A 441 12.88 -22.12 4.43
CA PHE A 441 13.38 -21.75 5.75
C PHE A 441 13.25 -22.91 6.76
N GLY A 442 13.91 -22.77 7.91
CA GLY A 442 14.07 -23.83 8.91
C GLY A 442 15.23 -24.78 8.58
N GLU A 443 15.47 -25.75 9.45
CA GLU A 443 16.45 -26.83 9.24
C GLU A 443 15.76 -28.03 8.59
N CYS A 444 15.26 -27.81 7.38
CA CYS A 444 14.47 -28.77 6.61
C CYS A 444 15.21 -29.21 5.33
N PRO A 445 14.93 -30.42 4.81
CA PRO A 445 15.35 -30.81 3.48
C PRO A 445 14.69 -29.91 2.42
N PRO A 446 15.25 -29.84 1.20
CA PRO A 446 14.61 -29.12 0.10
C PRO A 446 13.18 -29.60 -0.14
N PHE A 447 12.26 -28.67 -0.42
CA PHE A 447 10.86 -28.98 -0.70
C PHE A 447 10.71 -29.91 -1.92
N ASP A 448 9.97 -31.00 -1.76
CA ASP A 448 9.59 -31.93 -2.83
C ASP A 448 8.07 -31.90 -3.01
N GLU A 449 7.62 -31.25 -4.09
CA GLU A 449 6.21 -31.11 -4.43
C GLU A 449 5.53 -32.48 -4.65
N SER A 450 6.24 -33.47 -5.19
CA SER A 450 5.68 -34.80 -5.43
C SER A 450 5.44 -35.57 -4.12
N MET A 451 6.29 -35.33 -3.13
CA MET A 451 6.13 -35.87 -1.79
C MET A 451 4.97 -35.19 -1.06
N PHE A 452 4.91 -33.86 -1.12
CA PHE A 452 3.82 -33.10 -0.51
C PHE A 452 2.43 -33.51 -1.05
N GLU A 453 2.31 -33.78 -2.36
CA GLU A 453 1.05 -34.31 -2.94
C GLU A 453 0.68 -35.69 -2.38
N LYS A 454 1.65 -36.53 -2.00
CA LYS A 454 1.38 -37.83 -1.35
C LYS A 454 0.85 -37.64 0.06
N GLU A 455 1.41 -36.70 0.83
CA GLU A 455 0.94 -36.35 2.18
C GLU A 455 -0.50 -35.83 2.13
N LEU A 456 -0.79 -34.89 1.23
CA LEU A 456 -2.14 -34.37 0.99
C LEU A 456 -3.12 -35.49 0.62
N THR A 457 -2.74 -36.33 -0.33
CA THR A 457 -3.59 -37.44 -0.81
C THR A 457 -3.86 -38.46 0.30
N LEU A 458 -2.84 -38.76 1.12
CA LEU A 458 -2.96 -39.66 2.26
C LEU A 458 -3.99 -39.15 3.26
N VAL A 459 -3.82 -37.91 3.75
CA VAL A 459 -4.70 -37.35 4.79
C VAL A 459 -6.13 -37.21 4.25
N LYS A 460 -6.32 -36.69 3.03
CA LYS A 460 -7.65 -36.62 2.38
C LYS A 460 -8.34 -37.97 2.28
N ARG A 461 -7.57 -39.05 2.04
CA ARG A 461 -8.10 -40.41 1.93
C ARG A 461 -8.50 -40.98 3.28
N LEU A 462 -7.70 -40.74 4.32
CA LEU A 462 -7.96 -41.26 5.68
C LEU A 462 -9.05 -40.48 6.40
N ASP A 463 -9.18 -39.18 6.10
CA ASP A 463 -10.19 -38.29 6.63
C ASP A 463 -10.63 -37.25 5.58
N GLY A 464 -11.72 -37.57 4.89
CA GLY A 464 -12.34 -36.65 3.93
C GLY A 464 -13.39 -35.71 4.56
N ARG A 465 -13.61 -35.77 5.88
CA ARG A 465 -14.63 -34.95 6.56
C ARG A 465 -14.07 -33.61 7.02
N HIS A 466 -12.83 -33.60 7.50
CA HIS A 466 -12.18 -32.37 7.97
C HIS A 466 -11.46 -31.64 6.83
N PRO A 467 -11.62 -30.31 6.69
CA PRO A 467 -10.93 -29.56 5.66
C PRO A 467 -9.42 -29.50 5.89
N ILE A 468 -8.66 -29.46 4.79
CA ILE A 468 -7.21 -29.26 4.84
C ILE A 468 -6.88 -27.77 4.76
N LEU A 469 -6.22 -27.29 5.81
CA LEU A 469 -5.62 -25.97 5.89
C LEU A 469 -4.18 -26.05 5.39
N LEU A 470 -3.83 -25.22 4.41
CA LEU A 470 -2.44 -25.04 4.00
C LEU A 470 -2.00 -23.60 4.25
N THR A 471 -0.73 -23.42 4.61
CA THR A 471 -0.19 -22.13 5.04
C THR A 471 0.91 -21.61 4.09
N ASP A 472 1.08 -20.30 4.02
CA ASP A 472 2.17 -19.64 3.27
C ASP A 472 2.43 -18.22 3.79
N GLY A 473 3.58 -17.67 3.42
CA GLY A 473 4.03 -16.37 3.88
C GLY A 473 3.12 -15.25 3.39
N GLY A 474 2.71 -14.37 4.30
CA GLY A 474 1.87 -13.23 3.95
C GLY A 474 2.55 -12.27 3.01
N GLU A 475 3.77 -11.88 3.36
CA GLU A 475 4.47 -10.77 2.74
C GLU A 475 5.18 -11.19 1.45
N PHE A 476 5.63 -12.44 1.35
CA PHE A 476 6.38 -12.95 0.18
C PHE A 476 5.93 -14.30 -0.38
N GLY A 477 4.99 -15.00 0.27
CA GLY A 477 4.57 -16.34 -0.13
C GLY A 477 3.84 -16.38 -1.47
N THR A 478 3.98 -17.51 -2.17
CA THR A 478 3.30 -17.83 -3.44
C THR A 478 1.89 -18.39 -3.22
N TRP A 479 1.00 -17.57 -2.65
CA TRP A 479 -0.35 -17.96 -2.21
C TRP A 479 -1.14 -18.79 -3.23
N TYR A 480 -0.98 -18.53 -4.53
CA TYR A 480 -1.66 -19.29 -5.59
C TYR A 480 -1.36 -20.80 -5.54
N GLN A 481 -0.09 -21.20 -5.34
CA GLN A 481 0.30 -22.61 -5.34
C GLN A 481 -0.33 -23.37 -4.17
N VAL A 482 -0.41 -22.71 -3.02
CA VAL A 482 -0.93 -23.25 -1.77
C VAL A 482 -2.47 -23.27 -1.79
N ALA A 483 -3.11 -22.12 -2.08
CA ALA A 483 -4.57 -21.98 -2.11
C ALA A 483 -5.25 -22.88 -3.17
N ARG A 484 -4.56 -23.20 -4.27
CA ARG A 484 -5.08 -24.14 -5.28
C ARG A 484 -5.30 -25.55 -4.70
N ARG A 485 -4.47 -25.98 -3.75
CA ARG A 485 -4.44 -27.37 -3.21
C ARG A 485 -5.23 -27.55 -1.91
N GLY A 486 -5.22 -26.54 -1.05
CA GLY A 486 -5.93 -26.54 0.23
C GLY A 486 -7.42 -26.23 0.08
N ASP A 487 -8.18 -26.60 1.11
CA ASP A 487 -9.58 -26.24 1.27
C ASP A 487 -9.69 -24.87 1.95
N VAL A 488 -8.80 -24.60 2.92
CA VAL A 488 -8.61 -23.31 3.58
C VAL A 488 -7.16 -22.85 3.39
N PHE A 489 -6.97 -21.53 3.26
CA PHE A 489 -5.66 -20.92 3.16
C PHE A 489 -5.32 -20.11 4.43
N GLY A 490 -4.16 -20.36 5.03
CA GLY A 490 -3.63 -19.62 6.16
C GLY A 490 -2.46 -18.72 5.76
N THR A 491 -2.54 -17.42 6.03
CA THR A 491 -1.43 -16.48 5.85
C THR A 491 -0.73 -16.20 7.17
N THR A 492 0.58 -16.00 7.12
CA THR A 492 1.29 -15.27 8.16
C THR A 492 0.99 -13.77 8.05
N LEU A 493 1.12 -13.05 9.16
CA LEU A 493 1.07 -11.60 9.22
C LEU A 493 2.10 -11.14 10.25
N TYR A 494 3.28 -10.81 9.75
CA TYR A 494 4.36 -10.21 10.51
C TYR A 494 4.58 -8.77 10.02
N ARG A 495 4.78 -7.83 10.94
CA ARG A 495 5.05 -6.43 10.57
C ARG A 495 6.52 -6.09 10.57
N LYS A 496 7.28 -6.75 11.43
CA LYS A 496 8.72 -6.56 11.57
C LYS A 496 9.44 -7.88 11.47
N VAL A 497 10.54 -7.88 10.77
CA VAL A 497 11.43 -9.04 10.67
C VAL A 497 12.88 -8.62 10.78
N HIS A 498 13.70 -9.54 11.25
CA HIS A 498 15.14 -9.41 11.18
C HIS A 498 15.65 -9.89 9.81
N ASN A 499 16.47 -9.07 9.16
CA ASN A 499 17.18 -9.42 7.93
C ASN A 499 18.70 -9.35 8.17
N LYS A 500 19.44 -10.36 7.72
CA LYS A 500 20.90 -10.43 7.90
C LYS A 500 21.69 -9.26 7.29
N VAL A 501 21.13 -8.56 6.29
CA VAL A 501 21.79 -7.45 5.58
C VAL A 501 21.34 -6.10 6.12
N PHE A 502 20.03 -5.92 6.35
CA PHE A 502 19.44 -4.62 6.71
C PHE A 502 19.07 -4.49 8.20
N GLY A 503 19.30 -5.53 9.00
CA GLY A 503 18.86 -5.59 10.40
C GLY A 503 17.33 -5.68 10.50
N TYR A 504 16.77 -5.06 11.53
CA TYR A 504 15.32 -5.04 11.75
C TYR A 504 14.63 -4.09 10.77
N ILE A 505 13.75 -4.65 9.93
CA ILE A 505 12.95 -3.90 8.97
C ILE A 505 11.48 -4.05 9.28
N THR A 506 10.72 -2.98 9.12
CA THR A 506 9.25 -3.05 9.07
C THR A 506 8.84 -3.26 7.62
N TYR A 507 8.03 -4.26 7.34
CA TYR A 507 7.59 -4.52 5.98
C TYR A 507 6.81 -3.33 5.43
N PRO A 508 7.11 -2.88 4.20
CA PRO A 508 6.45 -1.73 3.60
C PRO A 508 5.08 -2.12 3.00
N VAL A 509 4.28 -2.90 3.75
CA VAL A 509 2.95 -3.36 3.33
C VAL A 509 1.87 -2.70 4.18
N THR A 510 0.76 -2.32 3.55
CA THR A 510 -0.43 -1.85 4.26
C THR A 510 -1.40 -3.01 4.49
N PRO A 511 -2.36 -2.92 5.43
CA PRO A 511 -3.30 -4.01 5.68
C PRO A 511 -4.10 -4.43 4.42
N GLN A 512 -4.38 -3.48 3.52
CA GLN A 512 -5.14 -3.70 2.29
C GLN A 512 -4.40 -4.59 1.27
N PHE A 513 -3.07 -4.69 1.38
CA PHE A 513 -2.27 -5.58 0.54
C PHE A 513 -2.77 -7.02 0.60
N PHE A 514 -3.10 -7.51 1.80
CA PHE A 514 -3.55 -8.88 2.01
C PHE A 514 -4.91 -9.15 1.33
N GLN A 515 -5.83 -8.19 1.33
CA GLN A 515 -7.12 -8.32 0.65
C GLN A 515 -7.00 -8.29 -0.87
N LEU A 516 -6.11 -7.46 -1.41
CA LEU A 516 -5.79 -7.48 -2.83
C LEU A 516 -5.19 -8.83 -3.23
N LYS A 517 -4.21 -9.32 -2.47
CA LYS A 517 -3.56 -10.61 -2.71
C LYS A 517 -4.57 -11.77 -2.64
N LYS A 518 -5.45 -11.77 -1.63
CA LYS A 518 -6.57 -12.72 -1.49
C LYS A 518 -7.45 -12.73 -2.74
N SER A 519 -7.94 -11.56 -3.15
CA SER A 519 -8.88 -11.44 -4.28
C SER A 519 -8.26 -11.88 -5.61
N VAL A 520 -6.99 -11.53 -5.84
CA VAL A 520 -6.24 -12.00 -7.02
C VAL A 520 -6.11 -13.53 -6.99
N VAL A 521 -5.75 -14.11 -5.84
CA VAL A 521 -5.58 -15.56 -5.71
C VAL A 521 -6.91 -16.29 -5.91
N GLN A 522 -7.99 -15.86 -5.25
CA GLN A 522 -9.33 -16.46 -5.42
C GLN A 522 -9.82 -16.39 -6.87
N PHE A 523 -9.54 -15.29 -7.56
CA PHE A 523 -9.81 -15.15 -9.00
C PHE A 523 -9.02 -16.16 -9.83
N LEU A 524 -7.71 -16.28 -9.60
CA LEU A 524 -6.83 -17.18 -10.34
C LEU A 524 -7.11 -18.67 -10.06
N THR A 525 -7.45 -19.03 -8.82
CA THR A 525 -7.80 -20.41 -8.43
C THR A 525 -9.24 -20.77 -8.75
N LYS A 526 -10.07 -19.79 -9.14
CA LYS A 526 -11.53 -19.94 -9.34
C LYS A 526 -12.27 -20.44 -8.09
N LYS A 527 -11.82 -20.02 -6.91
CA LYS A 527 -12.42 -20.37 -5.61
C LYS A 527 -12.84 -19.09 -4.85
N PRO A 528 -13.91 -18.40 -5.27
CA PRO A 528 -14.34 -17.14 -4.63
C PRO A 528 -14.75 -17.31 -3.16
N GLU A 529 -15.27 -18.48 -2.79
CA GLU A 529 -15.73 -18.79 -1.42
C GLU A 529 -14.65 -19.46 -0.55
N GLN A 530 -13.44 -19.65 -1.06
CA GLN A 530 -12.37 -20.25 -0.25
C GLN A 530 -12.06 -19.34 0.95
N LYS A 531 -12.05 -19.94 2.15
CA LYS A 531 -11.73 -19.23 3.39
C LYS A 531 -10.23 -18.92 3.45
N PHE A 532 -9.91 -17.67 3.77
CA PHE A 532 -8.56 -17.19 4.02
C PHE A 532 -8.50 -16.69 5.46
N ILE A 533 -7.55 -17.17 6.24
CA ILE A 533 -7.38 -16.85 7.66
C ILE A 533 -5.96 -16.35 7.92
N VAL A 534 -5.77 -15.55 8.96
CA VAL A 534 -4.43 -15.25 9.48
C VAL A 534 -4.09 -16.35 10.48
N ILE A 535 -3.27 -17.31 10.08
CA ILE A 535 -2.92 -18.48 10.92
C ILE A 535 -1.72 -18.21 11.83
N GLU A 536 -0.96 -17.16 11.54
CA GLU A 536 0.21 -16.72 12.30
C GLU A 536 0.26 -15.20 12.34
N LEU A 537 -0.45 -14.62 13.30
CA LEU A 537 -0.35 -13.21 13.62
C LEU A 537 0.78 -13.02 14.64
N GLY A 538 1.92 -12.49 14.18
CA GLY A 538 3.12 -12.31 15.00
C GLY A 538 2.92 -11.33 16.14
N LEU A 539 2.87 -11.85 17.37
CA LEU A 539 2.61 -11.08 18.59
C LEU A 539 3.61 -11.43 19.72
N GLU A 540 4.79 -11.89 19.35
CA GLU A 540 5.96 -12.03 20.23
C GLU A 540 7.21 -11.45 19.54
N PRO A 541 8.26 -11.11 20.29
CA PRO A 541 9.56 -10.74 19.75
C PRO A 541 10.12 -11.80 18.80
N TRP A 542 10.57 -11.36 17.62
CA TRP A 542 11.25 -12.22 16.65
C TRP A 542 12.58 -11.59 16.25
N GLY A 543 13.67 -12.35 16.38
CA GLY A 543 15.04 -11.84 16.23
C GLY A 543 16.01 -12.89 15.68
N GLU A 544 17.31 -12.57 15.69
CA GLU A 544 18.37 -13.48 15.23
C GLU A 544 18.53 -14.69 16.16
N LYS A 545 18.34 -14.48 17.46
CA LYS A 545 18.37 -15.53 18.49
C LYS A 545 16.95 -15.93 18.84
N GLN A 546 16.81 -17.13 19.39
CA GLN A 546 15.52 -17.56 19.90
C GLN A 546 15.11 -16.68 21.09
N ILE A 547 13.80 -16.56 21.31
CA ILE A 547 13.26 -15.63 22.30
C ILE A 547 13.76 -15.93 23.72
N TYR A 548 13.89 -17.23 24.07
CA TYR A 548 14.41 -17.70 25.35
C TYR A 548 15.93 -17.49 25.52
N GLU A 549 16.66 -17.19 24.44
CA GLU A 549 18.10 -16.87 24.45
C GLU A 549 18.35 -15.35 24.48
N THR A 550 17.30 -14.55 24.32
CA THR A 550 17.38 -13.09 24.18
C THR A 550 17.07 -12.41 25.52
N PRO A 551 17.90 -11.50 26.02
CA PRO A 551 17.60 -10.75 27.25
C PRO A 551 16.28 -9.98 27.15
N LEU A 552 15.54 -9.89 28.26
CA LEU A 552 14.21 -9.26 28.30
C LEU A 552 14.19 -7.81 27.78
N GLU A 553 15.22 -7.02 28.10
CA GLU A 553 15.34 -5.64 27.60
C GLU A 553 15.45 -5.60 26.07
N GLU A 554 16.20 -6.53 25.48
CA GLU A 554 16.31 -6.64 24.04
C GLU A 554 14.99 -7.11 23.43
N GLN A 555 14.30 -8.07 24.04
CA GLN A 555 12.97 -8.51 23.60
C GLN A 555 12.00 -7.32 23.47
N PHE A 556 11.91 -6.44 24.48
CA PHE A 556 11.05 -5.26 24.44
C PHE A 556 11.49 -4.19 23.43
N ARG A 557 12.79 -4.12 23.12
CA ARG A 557 13.30 -3.27 22.03
C ARG A 557 12.86 -3.77 20.66
N LEU A 558 12.81 -5.10 20.49
CA LEU A 558 12.37 -5.73 19.24
C LEU A 558 10.86 -5.66 19.06
N PHE A 559 10.13 -5.80 20.16
CA PHE A 559 8.68 -5.83 20.17
C PHE A 559 8.11 -5.25 21.46
N SER A 560 7.71 -3.98 21.39
CA SER A 560 7.15 -3.25 22.53
C SER A 560 5.64 -3.50 22.69
N PHE A 561 5.08 -3.08 23.83
CA PHE A 561 3.62 -3.16 24.03
C PHE A 561 2.83 -2.26 23.06
N ASP A 562 3.39 -1.14 22.62
CA ASP A 562 2.76 -0.32 21.57
C ASP A 562 2.79 -1.03 20.21
N GLU A 563 3.84 -1.80 19.92
CA GLU A 563 3.92 -2.63 18.73
C GLU A 563 2.93 -3.78 18.77
N PHE A 564 2.72 -4.38 19.94
CA PHE A 564 1.67 -5.36 20.16
C PHE A 564 0.29 -4.80 19.78
N LYS A 565 -0.11 -3.68 20.40
CA LYS A 565 -1.42 -3.03 20.14
C LYS A 565 -1.59 -2.64 18.68
N THR A 566 -0.58 -1.97 18.11
CA THR A 566 -0.65 -1.53 16.71
C THR A 566 -0.65 -2.71 15.73
N THR A 567 -0.13 -3.87 16.10
CA THR A 567 -0.18 -5.09 15.28
C THR A 567 -1.55 -5.73 15.29
N VAL A 568 -2.22 -5.77 16.46
CA VAL A 568 -3.63 -6.18 16.55
C VAL A 568 -4.52 -5.25 15.70
N GLU A 569 -4.33 -3.94 15.80
CA GLU A 569 -5.10 -2.97 14.99
C GLU A 569 -4.80 -3.10 13.49
N PHE A 570 -3.54 -3.33 13.11
CA PHE A 570 -3.18 -3.62 11.73
C PHE A 570 -3.87 -4.89 11.22
N ALA A 571 -3.93 -5.94 12.04
CA ALA A 571 -4.61 -7.19 11.71
C ALA A 571 -6.10 -6.96 11.47
N LYS A 572 -6.80 -6.26 12.37
CA LYS A 572 -8.21 -5.87 12.19
C LYS A 572 -8.43 -5.09 10.88
N GLN A 573 -7.53 -4.15 10.56
CA GLN A 573 -7.56 -3.40 9.30
C GLN A 573 -7.25 -4.25 8.06
N ALA A 574 -6.66 -5.43 8.21
CA ALA A 574 -6.43 -6.37 7.12
C ALA A 574 -7.71 -7.13 6.73
N ARG A 575 -8.81 -7.00 7.50
CA ARG A 575 -10.18 -7.43 7.15
C ARG A 575 -10.33 -8.94 6.93
N PHE A 576 -9.53 -9.76 7.60
CA PHE A 576 -9.87 -11.17 7.78
C PHE A 576 -10.91 -11.33 8.91
N ASP A 577 -11.56 -12.49 8.95
CA ASP A 577 -12.55 -12.85 9.97
C ASP A 577 -11.96 -13.76 11.05
N THR A 578 -10.82 -14.39 10.81
CA THR A 578 -10.18 -15.33 11.73
C THR A 578 -8.69 -15.03 11.86
N TYR A 579 -8.23 -14.86 13.10
CA TYR A 579 -6.83 -14.57 13.44
C TYR A 579 -6.34 -15.51 14.53
N TYR A 580 -5.23 -16.20 14.28
CA TYR A 580 -4.53 -17.01 15.26
C TYR A 580 -3.32 -16.23 15.72
N ALA A 581 -3.36 -15.80 16.98
CA ALA A 581 -2.24 -15.16 17.61
C ALA A 581 -1.06 -16.12 17.78
N TRP A 582 0.14 -15.61 17.55
CA TRP A 582 1.39 -16.30 17.76
C TRP A 582 2.14 -15.64 18.93
N GLY A 583 2.33 -16.38 20.02
CA GLY A 583 3.12 -15.93 21.18
C GLY A 583 2.45 -16.01 22.56
N ALA A 584 1.33 -16.73 22.70
CA ALA A 584 0.64 -16.83 23.99
C ALA A 584 1.52 -17.37 25.13
N GLU A 585 2.48 -18.25 24.83
CA GLU A 585 3.44 -18.77 25.81
C GLU A 585 4.36 -17.65 26.33
N TRP A 586 4.79 -16.75 25.45
CA TRP A 586 5.61 -15.60 25.83
C TRP A 586 4.84 -14.60 26.71
N TRP A 587 3.58 -14.32 26.40
CA TRP A 587 2.75 -13.45 27.25
C TRP A 587 2.52 -14.06 28.63
N TYR A 588 2.28 -15.37 28.70
CA TYR A 588 2.14 -16.09 29.96
C TYR A 588 3.45 -16.07 30.77
N TRP A 589 4.58 -16.21 30.09
CA TRP A 589 5.90 -16.10 30.69
C TRP A 589 6.17 -14.71 31.27
N LEU A 590 5.84 -13.65 30.53
CA LEU A 590 5.93 -12.27 31.05
C LEU A 590 5.06 -12.09 32.30
N LYS A 591 3.82 -12.60 32.28
CA LYS A 591 2.89 -12.54 33.40
C LYS A 591 3.44 -13.26 34.64
N THR A 592 3.93 -14.48 34.48
CA THR A 592 4.23 -15.38 35.62
C THR A 592 5.68 -15.29 36.11
N LYS A 593 6.65 -15.05 35.23
CA LYS A 593 8.08 -14.99 35.58
C LYS A 593 8.60 -13.56 35.72
N HIS A 594 7.95 -12.59 35.07
CA HIS A 594 8.38 -11.19 35.05
C HIS A 594 7.37 -10.19 35.62
N ASN A 595 6.22 -10.64 36.11
CA ASN A 595 5.18 -9.81 36.70
C ASN A 595 4.69 -8.68 35.76
N ASP A 596 4.69 -8.94 34.45
CA ASP A 596 4.15 -8.03 33.42
C ASP A 596 2.98 -8.72 32.70
N SER A 597 1.76 -8.47 33.18
CA SER A 597 0.54 -9.07 32.62
C SER A 597 -0.03 -8.28 31.43
N ARG A 598 0.52 -7.12 31.08
CA ARG A 598 -0.13 -6.18 30.14
C ARG A 598 -0.43 -6.80 28.78
N PHE A 599 0.45 -7.66 28.29
CA PHE A 599 0.28 -8.39 27.02
C PHE A 599 -0.84 -9.42 27.11
N TRP A 600 -0.87 -10.20 28.20
CA TRP A 600 -1.89 -11.21 28.46
C TRP A 600 -3.27 -10.58 28.64
N ASP A 601 -3.35 -9.51 29.43
CA ASP A 601 -4.61 -8.81 29.75
C ASP A 601 -5.19 -8.16 28.48
N PHE A 602 -4.37 -7.51 27.67
CA PHE A 602 -4.82 -6.93 26.40
C PHE A 602 -5.27 -8.01 25.39
N ALA A 603 -4.56 -9.13 25.31
CA ALA A 603 -4.97 -10.25 24.46
C ALA A 603 -6.33 -10.81 24.91
N LYS A 604 -6.53 -10.96 26.24
CA LYS A 604 -7.80 -11.39 26.84
C LYS A 604 -8.94 -10.42 26.55
N GLU A 605 -8.69 -9.11 26.59
CA GLU A 605 -9.68 -8.11 26.19
C GLU A 605 -10.03 -8.23 24.71
N THR A 606 -9.01 -8.38 23.85
CA THR A 606 -9.18 -8.52 22.40
C THR A 606 -10.00 -9.76 22.03
N PHE A 607 -9.74 -10.90 22.66
CA PHE A 607 -10.43 -12.17 22.37
C PHE A 607 -11.90 -12.15 22.83
N HIS A 608 -12.24 -11.29 23.79
CA HIS A 608 -13.59 -11.17 24.32
C HIS A 608 -14.35 -9.95 23.80
N GLU A 609 -13.75 -9.15 22.91
CA GLU A 609 -14.40 -8.03 22.24
C GLU A 609 -15.51 -8.57 21.33
N LYS A 610 -16.77 -8.21 21.58
CA LYS A 610 -17.94 -8.68 20.82
C LYS A 610 -18.77 -7.51 20.31
#